data_AF-A0A929FCI8-F1
#
_entry.id   AF-A0A929FCI8-F1
#
_cell.length_a   1.000
_cell.length_b   1.000
_cell.length_c   1.000
_cell.angle_alpha   90.00
_cell.angle_beta   90.00
_cell.angle_gamma   90.00
#
_symmetry.space_group_name_H-M   'P 1'
#
loop_
_entity.id
_entity.type
_entity.pdbx_description
1 polymer ?
#
loop_
_entity_poly.entity_id
_entity_poly.type
_entity_poly.pdbx_seq_one_letter_code
_entity_poly.pdbx_strand_id
1 'polypeptide(L)'
;SWWKSEFENDKNAIPKLLDYLTKRLCLKVDFLQGASDLSLDFLPVSTKFKLQRNQENPSLFSNLARSVAKVVSQPMERSYEPIESSALAIRQSILQNHSCVSLNSLLTFCWEAGIPVVHFDKRPNGHVKSDGLVVMIDGRPVIVIGSSRQQSAWLLFILAHELGHIANGDLQDGILVDDAFVGGVIDKEEENANQFARQLLFGDSKLSWDSKLSRNGLLDEARQLSRTHCLDASSVVLNYAWQTGDWKCAMIALKILEPNANAPAQINTYCQRNWVSIDDESREYLERINILAD
;
A
#
# COMPACT_ATOMS: atom_id res chain seq x y z
N SER A 1 -11.58 21.32 19.95
CA SER A 1 -11.85 22.19 18.79
C SER A 1 -10.51 22.67 18.24
N TRP A 2 -10.23 22.48 16.95
CA TRP A 2 -9.01 22.99 16.30
C TRP A 2 -9.15 24.47 15.92
N TRP A 3 -10.39 24.94 15.77
CA TRP A 3 -10.73 26.34 15.65
C TRP A 3 -10.78 26.99 17.04
N LYS A 4 -9.99 28.06 17.22
CA LYS A 4 -9.98 28.92 18.40
C LYS A 4 -10.65 30.24 18.06
N SER A 5 -11.36 30.83 19.02
CA SER A 5 -12.01 32.15 18.86
C SER A 5 -11.01 33.27 18.48
N GLU A 6 -9.74 33.07 18.80
CA GLU A 6 -8.61 33.91 18.39
C GLU A 6 -8.52 34.08 16.86
N PHE A 7 -8.91 33.06 16.09
CA PHE A 7 -8.89 33.07 14.63
C PHE A 7 -10.07 33.82 13.99
N GLU A 8 -11.15 34.07 14.75
CA GLU A 8 -12.34 34.75 14.24
C GLU A 8 -12.07 36.23 13.90
N ASN A 9 -11.05 36.81 14.55
CA ASN A 9 -10.66 38.21 14.35
C ASN A 9 -9.36 38.37 13.53
N ASP A 10 -8.67 37.27 13.18
CA ASP A 10 -7.46 37.32 12.36
C ASP A 10 -7.82 37.25 10.87
N LYS A 11 -7.66 38.39 10.16
CA LYS A 11 -7.90 38.49 8.71
C LYS A 11 -7.02 37.54 7.88
N ASN A 12 -5.95 37.00 8.45
CA ASN A 12 -5.06 36.03 7.82
C ASN A 12 -5.35 34.58 8.19
N ALA A 13 -6.27 34.30 9.12
CA ALA A 13 -6.56 32.93 9.56
C ALA A 13 -7.17 32.08 8.44
N ILE A 14 -8.12 32.63 7.67
CA ILE A 14 -8.75 31.92 6.55
C ILE A 14 -7.73 31.61 5.44
N PRO A 15 -6.94 32.57 4.92
CA PRO A 15 -5.88 32.27 3.96
C PRO A 15 -4.87 31.23 4.44
N LYS A 16 -4.43 31.30 5.71
CA LYS A 16 -3.52 30.30 6.30
C LYS A 16 -4.14 28.91 6.37
N LEU A 17 -5.42 28.82 6.75
CA LEU A 17 -6.15 27.56 6.77
C LEU A 17 -6.28 26.97 5.35
N LEU A 18 -6.60 27.81 4.36
CA LEU A 18 -6.73 27.37 2.97
C LEU A 18 -5.39 26.92 2.40
N ASP A 19 -4.30 27.63 2.69
CA ASP A 19 -2.93 27.22 2.34
C ASP A 19 -2.56 25.87 2.98
N TYR A 20 -2.89 25.70 4.27
CA TYR A 20 -2.69 24.43 4.98
C TYR A 20 -3.47 23.26 4.36
N LEU A 21 -4.75 23.46 4.02
CA LEU A 21 -5.61 22.43 3.43
C LEU A 21 -5.18 22.07 2.00
N THR A 22 -4.85 23.07 1.18
CA THR A 22 -4.48 22.88 -0.25
C THR A 22 -3.16 22.14 -0.41
N LYS A 23 -2.14 22.48 0.39
CA LYS A 23 -0.82 21.84 0.33
C LYS A 23 -0.88 20.33 0.59
N ARG A 24 -1.76 19.92 1.50
CA ARG A 24 -1.83 18.55 2.05
C ARG A 24 -2.82 17.70 1.32
N LEU A 25 -4.09 18.10 1.33
CA LEU A 25 -5.18 17.34 0.74
C LEU A 25 -5.18 17.38 -0.80
N CYS A 26 -4.16 18.01 -1.41
CA CYS A 26 -4.08 18.24 -2.84
C CYS A 26 -5.38 18.88 -3.36
N LEU A 27 -5.84 19.95 -2.69
CA LEU A 27 -7.07 20.67 -3.05
C LEU A 27 -6.77 21.89 -3.92
N LYS A 28 -7.66 22.17 -4.85
CA LYS A 28 -7.88 23.47 -5.46
C LYS A 28 -8.89 24.22 -4.59
N VAL A 29 -8.51 25.44 -4.21
CA VAL A 29 -9.40 26.40 -3.55
C VAL A 29 -9.78 27.43 -4.58
N ASP A 30 -11.08 27.58 -4.83
CA ASP A 30 -11.59 28.78 -5.49
C ASP A 30 -12.24 29.65 -4.40
N PHE A 31 -11.53 30.70 -4.00
CA PHE A 31 -11.98 31.68 -3.01
C PHE A 31 -11.81 33.08 -3.58
N LEU A 32 -12.93 33.76 -3.85
CA LEU A 32 -12.94 35.17 -4.20
C LEU A 32 -13.07 35.99 -2.92
N GLN A 33 -12.14 36.92 -2.70
CA GLN A 33 -12.12 37.75 -1.51
C GLN A 33 -13.41 38.61 -1.44
N GLY A 34 -14.27 38.33 -0.46
CA GLY A 34 -15.58 38.99 -0.29
C GLY A 34 -16.79 38.20 -0.80
N ALA A 35 -16.59 37.02 -1.41
CA ALA A 35 -17.67 36.09 -1.72
C ALA A 35 -18.02 35.22 -0.51
N SER A 36 -19.31 34.91 -0.34
CA SER A 36 -19.83 33.99 0.69
C SER A 36 -19.49 32.53 0.41
N ASP A 37 -19.16 32.22 -0.85
CA ASP A 37 -19.05 30.86 -1.35
C ASP A 37 -17.57 30.48 -1.51
N LEU A 38 -17.15 29.48 -0.73
CA LEU A 38 -15.86 28.81 -0.83
C LEU A 38 -16.10 27.45 -1.50
N SER A 39 -15.45 27.17 -2.63
CA SER A 39 -15.42 25.81 -3.19
C SER A 39 -14.04 25.18 -2.99
N LEU A 40 -14.08 23.90 -2.60
CA LEU A 40 -12.92 23.05 -2.39
C LEU A 40 -13.07 21.83 -3.29
N ASP A 41 -12.17 21.69 -4.26
CA ASP A 41 -12.12 20.52 -5.13
C ASP A 41 -10.76 19.85 -5.02
N PHE A 42 -10.66 18.54 -5.26
CA PHE A 42 -9.35 17.92 -5.39
C PHE A 42 -8.67 18.35 -6.69
N LEU A 43 -7.37 18.65 -6.63
CA LEU A 43 -6.56 18.90 -7.83
C LEU A 43 -6.72 17.71 -8.77
N PRO A 44 -7.04 17.94 -10.06
CA PRO A 44 -7.21 16.88 -11.02
C PRO A 44 -5.92 16.08 -11.14
N VAL A 45 -6.06 14.76 -11.29
CA VAL A 45 -4.96 13.86 -11.58
C VAL A 45 -5.38 13.02 -12.76
N SER A 46 -4.43 12.74 -13.65
CA SER A 46 -4.54 11.64 -14.59
C SER A 46 -4.60 10.32 -13.80
N THR A 47 -5.79 9.94 -13.38
CA THR A 47 -6.01 8.67 -12.69
C THR A 47 -6.43 7.62 -13.69
N LYS A 48 -5.75 6.47 -13.73
CA LYS A 48 -6.33 5.29 -14.36
C LYS A 48 -7.28 4.64 -13.35
N PHE A 49 -8.49 5.20 -13.19
CA PHE A 49 -9.53 4.49 -12.45
C PHE A 49 -10.11 3.36 -13.30
N LYS A 50 -10.32 2.20 -12.68
CA LYS A 50 -11.37 1.27 -13.13
C LYS A 50 -12.69 1.71 -12.49
N LEU A 51 -13.28 2.76 -13.04
CA LEU A 51 -14.62 3.17 -12.63
C LEU A 51 -15.58 2.02 -12.98
N GLN A 52 -16.32 1.52 -11.98
CA GLN A 52 -17.62 0.92 -12.28
C GLN A 52 -18.41 1.93 -13.12
N ARG A 53 -19.27 1.44 -14.02
CA ARG A 53 -20.07 2.19 -15.01
C ARG A 53 -20.81 3.47 -14.54
N ASN A 54 -20.78 3.82 -13.24
CA ASN A 54 -21.46 4.94 -12.60
C ASN A 54 -20.59 5.81 -11.64
N GLN A 55 -19.27 5.65 -11.57
CA GLN A 55 -18.43 6.62 -10.84
C GLN A 55 -17.73 7.52 -11.85
N GLU A 56 -17.86 8.84 -11.73
CA GLU A 56 -17.17 9.83 -12.59
C GLU A 56 -16.00 10.50 -11.86
N ASN A 57 -15.76 10.18 -10.59
CA ASN A 57 -14.76 10.83 -9.75
C ASN A 57 -13.85 9.83 -9.04
N PRO A 58 -12.57 10.18 -8.81
CA PRO A 58 -11.72 9.50 -7.84
C PRO A 58 -12.47 9.23 -6.54
N SER A 59 -12.44 7.99 -6.06
CA SER A 59 -12.98 7.71 -4.72
C SER A 59 -12.25 8.61 -3.71
N LEU A 60 -12.98 9.14 -2.72
CA LEU A 60 -12.40 9.98 -1.66
C LEU A 60 -11.15 9.33 -1.03
N PHE A 61 -11.14 8.00 -0.93
CA PHE A 61 -9.98 7.23 -0.51
C PHE A 61 -8.73 7.46 -1.38
N SER A 62 -8.86 7.45 -2.72
CA SER A 62 -7.74 7.63 -3.64
C SER A 62 -7.11 9.02 -3.53
N ASN A 63 -7.94 10.05 -3.32
CA ASN A 63 -7.46 11.41 -3.09
C ASN A 63 -6.74 11.56 -1.74
N LEU A 64 -7.28 10.94 -0.69
CA LEU A 64 -6.63 10.89 0.63
C LEU A 64 -5.32 10.09 0.58
N ALA A 65 -5.31 8.95 -0.11
CA ALA A 65 -4.12 8.13 -0.32
C ALA A 65 -3.03 8.89 -1.09
N ARG A 66 -3.40 9.72 -2.09
CA ARG A 66 -2.46 10.62 -2.75
C ARG A 66 -1.88 11.68 -1.80
N SER A 67 -2.73 12.30 -0.97
CA SER A 67 -2.28 13.25 0.05
C SER A 67 -1.25 12.61 0.99
N VAL A 68 -1.55 11.40 1.47
CA VAL A 68 -0.63 10.60 2.28
C VAL A 68 0.66 10.29 1.51
N ALA A 69 0.55 9.77 0.28
CA ALA A 69 1.68 9.41 -0.58
C ALA A 69 2.64 10.60 -0.79
N LYS A 70 2.09 11.78 -1.03
CA LYS A 70 2.86 13.02 -1.17
C LYS A 70 3.66 13.31 0.10
N VAL A 71 3.02 13.29 1.26
CA VAL A 71 3.68 13.58 2.54
C VAL A 71 4.76 12.55 2.87
N VAL A 72 4.49 11.24 2.69
CA VAL A 72 5.48 10.19 3.02
C VAL A 72 6.65 10.11 2.02
N SER A 73 6.51 10.71 0.83
CA SER A 73 7.59 10.77 -0.15
C SER A 73 8.63 11.86 0.16
N GLN A 74 8.24 12.94 0.85
CA GLN A 74 9.10 14.07 1.18
C GLN A 74 10.35 13.71 2.01
N PRO A 75 10.24 12.93 3.11
CA PRO A 75 11.40 12.59 3.93
C PRO A 75 12.37 11.57 3.31
N MET A 76 12.12 11.13 2.07
CA MET A 76 12.93 10.13 1.38
C MET A 76 14.01 10.79 0.52
N GLU A 77 15.25 10.80 1.01
CA GLU A 77 16.41 11.35 0.28
C GLU A 77 16.80 10.54 -0.96
N ARG A 78 16.64 9.21 -0.87
CA ARG A 78 17.07 8.31 -1.94
C ARG A 78 16.25 8.55 -3.20
N SER A 79 16.90 8.81 -4.33
CA SER A 79 16.23 8.91 -5.64
C SER A 79 15.59 7.58 -6.05
N TYR A 80 14.49 7.66 -6.80
CA TYR A 80 13.89 6.46 -7.39
C TYR A 80 14.80 5.92 -8.50
N GLU A 81 15.09 4.62 -8.43
CA GLU A 81 15.74 3.87 -9.51
C GLU A 81 14.72 2.89 -10.11
N PRO A 82 14.52 2.88 -11.43
CA PRO A 82 13.64 1.92 -12.07
C PRO A 82 14.03 0.48 -11.69
N ILE A 83 13.05 -0.25 -11.16
CA ILE A 83 13.25 -1.65 -10.76
C ILE A 83 13.25 -2.58 -11.96
N GLU A 84 13.86 -3.75 -11.80
CA GLU A 84 13.80 -4.79 -12.84
C GLU A 84 12.36 -5.27 -13.08
N SER A 85 12.02 -5.54 -14.34
CA SER A 85 10.73 -6.13 -14.70
C SER A 85 10.61 -7.62 -14.31
N SER A 86 11.72 -8.27 -14.00
CA SER A 86 11.76 -9.69 -13.65
C SER A 86 11.53 -9.89 -12.14
N ALA A 87 10.38 -10.47 -11.79
CA ALA A 87 10.07 -10.89 -10.42
C ALA A 87 11.13 -11.84 -9.83
N LEU A 88 11.71 -12.72 -10.66
CA LEU A 88 12.74 -13.66 -10.23
C LEU A 88 14.06 -12.96 -9.94
N ALA A 89 14.41 -11.91 -10.69
CA ALA A 89 15.64 -11.15 -10.43
C ALA A 89 15.53 -10.35 -9.14
N ILE A 90 14.38 -9.70 -8.90
CA ILE A 90 14.09 -9.02 -7.61
C ILE A 90 14.09 -10.03 -6.46
N ARG A 91 13.48 -11.21 -6.65
CA ARG A 91 13.56 -12.27 -5.65
C ARG A 91 15.01 -12.64 -5.34
N GLN A 92 15.82 -12.87 -6.37
CA GLN A 92 17.22 -13.24 -6.22
C GLN A 92 18.03 -12.16 -5.48
N SER A 93 17.80 -10.87 -5.78
CA SER A 93 18.48 -9.77 -5.07
C SER A 93 18.09 -9.72 -3.59
N ILE A 94 16.81 -9.87 -3.25
CA ILE A 94 16.34 -9.96 -1.86
C ILE A 94 17.00 -11.13 -1.14
N LEU A 95 17.06 -12.30 -1.79
CA LEU A 95 17.62 -13.53 -1.19
C LEU A 95 19.14 -13.49 -1.00
N GLN A 96 19.85 -12.49 -1.52
CA GLN A 96 21.28 -12.29 -1.21
C GLN A 96 21.50 -11.93 0.26
N ASN A 97 20.55 -11.20 0.86
CA ASN A 97 20.68 -10.66 2.22
C ASN A 97 19.59 -11.19 3.19
N HIS A 98 18.60 -11.92 2.67
CA HIS A 98 17.46 -12.41 3.45
C HIS A 98 17.18 -13.90 3.19
N SER A 99 16.66 -14.59 4.20
CA SER A 99 16.34 -16.02 4.11
C SER A 99 15.13 -16.34 3.24
N CYS A 100 14.24 -15.37 3.02
CA CYS A 100 13.05 -15.48 2.20
C CYS A 100 12.57 -14.09 1.77
N VAL A 101 11.65 -14.04 0.81
CA VAL A 101 10.88 -12.82 0.53
C VAL A 101 9.72 -12.73 1.53
N SER A 102 9.97 -12.01 2.63
CA SER A 102 9.02 -11.67 3.68
C SER A 102 8.51 -10.23 3.52
N LEU A 103 7.51 -9.82 4.33
CA LEU A 103 7.05 -8.42 4.36
C LEU A 103 8.20 -7.45 4.65
N ASN A 104 9.06 -7.77 5.64
CA ASN A 104 10.17 -6.89 6.01
C ASN A 104 11.23 -6.78 4.91
N SER A 105 11.63 -7.89 4.31
CA SER A 105 12.64 -7.88 3.25
C SER A 105 12.14 -7.20 1.98
N LEU A 106 10.85 -7.32 1.67
CA LEU A 106 10.25 -6.62 0.53
C LEU A 106 10.11 -5.11 0.80
N LEU A 107 9.75 -4.71 2.02
CA LEU A 107 9.80 -3.29 2.44
C LEU A 107 11.23 -2.73 2.33
N THR A 108 12.24 -3.53 2.68
CA THR A 108 13.65 -3.17 2.54
C THR A 108 14.01 -2.92 1.08
N PHE A 109 13.68 -3.87 0.20
CA PHE A 109 13.88 -3.72 -1.24
C PHE A 109 13.19 -2.47 -1.80
N CYS A 110 11.90 -2.25 -1.49
CA CYS A 110 11.17 -1.08 -1.96
C CYS A 110 11.85 0.22 -1.52
N TRP A 111 12.27 0.30 -0.25
CA TRP A 111 12.99 1.46 0.26
C TRP A 111 14.32 1.70 -0.45
N GLU A 112 15.11 0.64 -0.66
CA GLU A 112 16.37 0.70 -1.39
C GLU A 112 16.21 1.09 -2.87
N ALA A 113 15.07 0.81 -3.47
CA ALA A 113 14.71 1.24 -4.82
C ALA A 113 14.16 2.68 -4.89
N GLY A 114 13.98 3.35 -3.75
CA GLY A 114 13.38 4.68 -3.74
C GLY A 114 11.84 4.68 -3.76
N ILE A 115 11.19 3.59 -3.36
CA ILE A 115 9.74 3.38 -3.37
C ILE A 115 9.21 3.37 -1.92
N PRO A 116 8.63 4.47 -1.42
CA PRO A 116 8.02 4.48 -0.10
C PRO A 116 6.79 3.57 -0.08
N VAL A 117 6.61 2.86 1.04
CA VAL A 117 5.44 2.02 1.31
C VAL A 117 4.79 2.51 2.60
N VAL A 118 3.48 2.75 2.57
CA VAL A 118 2.72 3.20 3.73
C VAL A 118 1.40 2.45 3.83
N HIS A 119 0.95 2.17 5.05
CA HIS A 119 -0.38 1.65 5.33
C HIS A 119 -1.34 2.79 5.66
N PHE A 120 -2.48 2.83 4.97
CA PHE A 120 -3.53 3.81 5.17
C PHE A 120 -4.90 3.21 4.84
N ASP A 121 -5.72 2.95 5.87
CA ASP A 121 -7.03 2.30 5.73
C ASP A 121 -8.22 3.18 6.15
N LYS A 122 -8.01 4.50 6.33
CA LYS A 122 -9.07 5.45 6.71
C LYS A 122 -10.03 5.67 5.53
N ARG A 123 -11.01 4.77 5.45
CA ARG A 123 -12.05 4.78 4.42
C ARG A 123 -13.32 5.46 4.97
N PRO A 124 -13.93 6.39 4.21
CA PRO A 124 -15.28 6.84 4.51
C PRO A 124 -16.28 5.68 4.28
N ASN A 125 -17.36 5.65 5.06
CA ASN A 125 -18.38 4.60 4.96
C ASN A 125 -19.00 4.55 3.55
N GLY A 126 -19.12 3.36 2.96
CA GLY A 126 -19.82 3.14 1.69
C GLY A 126 -18.96 3.17 0.42
N HIS A 127 -17.63 3.35 0.52
CA HIS A 127 -16.73 3.30 -0.65
C HIS A 127 -16.17 1.89 -0.91
N VAL A 128 -15.85 1.63 -2.18
CA VAL A 128 -15.25 0.37 -2.67
C VAL A 128 -13.90 0.12 -1.99
N LYS A 129 -13.63 -1.14 -1.66
CA LYS A 129 -12.38 -1.56 -1.02
C LYS A 129 -11.29 -1.71 -2.08
N SER A 130 -10.26 -0.88 -2.02
CA SER A 130 -8.97 -1.10 -2.70
C SER A 130 -7.97 -1.63 -1.67
N ASP A 131 -7.44 -2.84 -1.90
CA ASP A 131 -6.50 -3.49 -0.97
C ASP A 131 -5.11 -2.83 -1.03
N GLY A 132 -4.72 -2.31 -2.19
CA GLY A 132 -3.52 -1.49 -2.43
C GLY A 132 -3.70 -0.55 -3.63
N LEU A 133 -2.81 0.44 -3.73
CA LEU A 133 -2.72 1.35 -4.87
C LEU A 133 -1.30 1.95 -4.98
N VAL A 134 -0.91 2.33 -6.21
CA VAL A 134 0.35 3.04 -6.49
C VAL A 134 0.06 4.48 -6.91
N VAL A 135 0.74 5.43 -6.29
CA VAL A 135 0.66 6.85 -6.60
C VAL A 135 1.99 7.34 -7.15
N MET A 136 1.98 7.99 -8.31
CA MET A 136 3.16 8.72 -8.80
C MET A 136 3.21 10.12 -8.17
N ILE A 137 4.28 10.41 -7.43
CA ILE A 137 4.58 11.74 -6.87
C ILE A 137 5.89 12.21 -7.48
N ASP A 138 5.85 13.27 -8.31
CA ASP A 138 7.03 13.89 -8.91
C ASP A 138 8.01 12.89 -9.56
N GLY A 139 7.48 11.91 -10.30
CA GLY A 139 8.25 10.85 -10.97
C GLY A 139 8.65 9.65 -10.10
N ARG A 140 8.25 9.63 -8.82
CA ARG A 140 8.49 8.52 -7.88
C ARG A 140 7.20 7.73 -7.61
N PRO A 141 7.20 6.39 -7.74
CA PRO A 141 6.07 5.58 -7.29
C PRO A 141 6.05 5.47 -5.76
N VAL A 142 4.86 5.59 -5.17
CA VAL A 142 4.60 5.40 -3.74
C VAL A 142 3.48 4.36 -3.59
N ILE A 143 3.72 3.32 -2.80
CA ILE A 143 2.74 2.25 -2.57
C ILE A 143 1.94 2.56 -1.31
N VAL A 144 0.61 2.58 -1.42
CA VAL A 144 -0.30 2.75 -0.29
C VAL A 144 -1.12 1.48 -0.12
N ILE A 145 -0.95 0.79 1.02
CA ILE A 145 -1.70 -0.42 1.35
C ILE A 145 -2.94 -0.05 2.17
N GLY A 146 -4.12 -0.33 1.63
CA GLY A 146 -5.41 -0.02 2.25
C GLY A 146 -6.04 -1.15 3.05
N SER A 147 -5.50 -2.37 2.96
CA SER A 147 -6.08 -3.55 3.61
C SER A 147 -5.89 -3.52 5.13
N SER A 148 -6.96 -3.77 5.90
CA SER A 148 -6.95 -3.80 7.37
C SER A 148 -6.59 -5.18 7.95
N ARG A 149 -6.20 -6.14 7.10
CA ARG A 149 -5.76 -7.47 7.52
C ARG A 149 -4.50 -7.33 8.39
N GLN A 150 -4.38 -8.17 9.42
CA GLN A 150 -3.31 -8.04 10.42
C GLN A 150 -2.09 -8.92 10.14
N GLN A 151 -2.29 -10.05 9.45
CA GLN A 151 -1.25 -11.04 9.18
C GLN A 151 -0.37 -10.60 8.01
N SER A 152 0.94 -10.77 8.16
CA SER A 152 1.96 -10.24 7.26
C SER A 152 1.82 -10.76 5.83
N ALA A 153 1.49 -12.04 5.66
CA ALA A 153 1.39 -12.67 4.35
C ALA A 153 0.32 -12.05 3.44
N TRP A 154 -0.75 -11.47 4.01
CA TRP A 154 -1.75 -10.76 3.22
C TRP A 154 -1.20 -9.45 2.64
N LEU A 155 -0.60 -8.61 3.48
CA LEU A 155 -0.03 -7.34 3.01
C LEU A 155 1.22 -7.56 2.17
N LEU A 156 1.97 -8.64 2.41
CA LEU A 156 3.09 -9.06 1.57
C LEU A 156 2.63 -9.37 0.15
N PHE A 157 1.52 -10.11 -0.02
CA PHE A 157 0.97 -10.38 -1.36
C PHE A 157 0.50 -9.10 -2.04
N ILE A 158 -0.21 -8.22 -1.32
CA ILE A 158 -0.64 -6.92 -1.87
C ILE A 158 0.57 -6.09 -2.29
N LEU A 159 1.58 -5.96 -1.43
CA LEU A 159 2.82 -5.23 -1.75
C LEU A 159 3.52 -5.81 -2.98
N ALA A 160 3.63 -7.13 -3.07
CA ALA A 160 4.22 -7.80 -4.23
C ALA A 160 3.40 -7.58 -5.52
N HIS A 161 2.08 -7.50 -5.41
CA HIS A 161 1.17 -7.19 -6.51
C HIS A 161 1.35 -5.75 -7.00
N GLU A 162 1.32 -4.77 -6.10
CA GLU A 162 1.55 -3.35 -6.44
C GLU A 162 2.94 -3.13 -7.04
N LEU A 163 3.95 -3.84 -6.54
CA LEU A 163 5.29 -3.81 -7.13
C LEU A 163 5.31 -4.39 -8.56
N GLY A 164 4.44 -5.36 -8.85
CA GLY A 164 4.25 -5.87 -10.20
C GLY A 164 3.74 -4.82 -11.18
N HIS A 165 2.80 -3.97 -10.77
CA HIS A 165 2.36 -2.84 -11.58
C HIS A 165 3.49 -1.84 -11.86
N ILE A 166 4.35 -1.59 -10.87
CA ILE A 166 5.54 -0.74 -11.05
C ILE A 166 6.51 -1.39 -12.06
N ALA A 167 6.83 -2.67 -11.86
CA ALA A 167 7.82 -3.40 -12.65
C ALA A 167 7.39 -3.60 -14.12
N ASN A 168 6.09 -3.77 -14.39
CA ASN A 168 5.56 -3.92 -15.73
C ASN A 168 5.46 -2.59 -16.51
N GLY A 169 5.70 -1.44 -15.84
CA GLY A 169 5.56 -0.13 -16.46
C GLY A 169 4.11 0.24 -16.75
N ASP A 170 3.15 -0.34 -16.02
CA ASP A 170 1.72 -0.06 -16.18
C ASP A 170 1.36 1.37 -15.71
N LEU A 171 2.30 2.02 -15.01
CA LEU A 171 2.26 3.42 -14.57
C LEU A 171 2.56 4.38 -15.72
N GLN A 172 1.54 5.13 -16.15
CA GLN A 172 1.72 6.46 -16.75
C GLN A 172 1.33 7.49 -15.68
N ASP A 173 1.88 8.71 -15.72
CA ASP A 173 1.66 9.79 -14.74
C ASP A 173 0.27 9.71 -14.11
N GLY A 174 0.17 9.41 -12.80
CA GLY A 174 -1.13 9.13 -12.19
C GLY A 174 -1.20 8.32 -10.91
N ILE A 175 -2.44 7.96 -10.56
CA ILE A 175 -2.78 6.97 -9.52
C ILE A 175 -3.27 5.69 -10.21
N LEU A 176 -2.69 4.54 -9.86
CA LEU A 176 -3.24 3.21 -10.14
C LEU A 176 -3.94 2.70 -8.88
N VAL A 177 -5.24 2.38 -8.97
CA VAL A 177 -6.04 1.86 -7.86
C VAL A 177 -6.53 0.46 -8.23
N ASP A 178 -6.29 -0.51 -7.35
CA ASP A 178 -6.91 -1.84 -7.45
C ASP A 178 -8.40 -1.73 -7.07
N ASP A 179 -9.26 -1.52 -8.07
CA ASP A 179 -10.72 -1.57 -7.93
C ASP A 179 -11.26 -2.91 -8.44
N ALA A 180 -12.03 -3.60 -7.60
CA ALA A 180 -12.70 -4.86 -7.95
C ALA A 180 -13.55 -4.72 -9.24
N PHE A 181 -13.27 -5.62 -10.19
CA PHE A 181 -13.50 -5.49 -11.63
C PHE A 181 -14.96 -5.55 -12.15
N VAL A 182 -15.22 -4.82 -13.25
CA VAL A 182 -16.19 -5.16 -14.32
C VAL A 182 -15.64 -4.74 -15.70
N GLY A 183 -15.19 -5.67 -16.56
CA GLY A 183 -15.11 -5.46 -18.03
C GLY A 183 -13.80 -5.78 -18.80
N GLY A 184 -13.54 -7.06 -19.09
CA GLY A 184 -12.93 -7.61 -20.32
C GLY A 184 -11.46 -7.33 -20.73
N VAL A 185 -10.99 -6.08 -20.84
CA VAL A 185 -9.71 -5.77 -21.54
C VAL A 185 -8.50 -5.69 -20.59
N ILE A 186 -8.75 -5.54 -19.30
CA ILE A 186 -7.77 -5.22 -18.24
C ILE A 186 -7.48 -6.43 -17.33
N ASP A 187 -7.98 -7.62 -17.68
CA ASP A 187 -7.71 -8.88 -16.97
C ASP A 187 -6.22 -9.24 -17.05
N LYS A 188 -5.54 -8.84 -18.13
CA LYS A 188 -4.14 -9.19 -18.37
C LYS A 188 -3.15 -8.42 -17.47
N GLU A 189 -3.37 -7.13 -17.21
CA GLU A 189 -2.49 -6.35 -16.33
C GLU A 189 -2.56 -6.86 -14.88
N GLU A 190 -3.77 -7.10 -14.39
CA GLU A 190 -4.02 -7.70 -13.06
C GLU A 190 -3.46 -9.12 -12.95
N GLU A 191 -3.66 -9.94 -13.99
CA GLU A 191 -3.09 -11.29 -14.01
C GLU A 191 -1.56 -11.25 -14.09
N ASN A 192 -0.97 -10.29 -14.82
CA ASN A 192 0.47 -10.08 -14.85
C ASN A 192 1.00 -9.66 -13.47
N ALA A 193 0.32 -8.74 -12.77
CA ALA A 193 0.67 -8.32 -11.42
C ALA A 193 0.53 -9.47 -10.41
N ASN A 194 -0.53 -10.26 -10.51
CA ASN A 194 -0.70 -11.48 -9.72
C ASN A 194 0.37 -12.53 -10.03
N GLN A 195 0.73 -12.72 -11.30
CA GLN A 195 1.79 -13.62 -11.71
C GLN A 195 3.15 -13.14 -11.19
N PHE A 196 3.44 -11.86 -11.30
CA PHE A 196 4.63 -11.22 -10.76
C PHE A 196 4.73 -11.45 -9.26
N ALA A 197 3.65 -11.18 -8.51
CA ALA A 197 3.60 -11.41 -7.07
C ALA A 197 3.86 -12.89 -6.71
N ARG A 198 3.24 -13.84 -7.42
CA ARG A 198 3.48 -15.27 -7.20
C ARG A 198 4.94 -15.65 -7.48
N GLN A 199 5.52 -15.18 -8.58
CA GLN A 199 6.92 -15.46 -8.91
C GLN A 199 7.89 -14.82 -7.91
N LEU A 200 7.61 -13.61 -7.44
CA LEU A 200 8.42 -12.93 -6.44
C LEU A 200 8.40 -13.69 -5.11
N LEU A 201 7.22 -14.12 -4.65
CA LEU A 201 7.06 -14.77 -3.34
C LEU A 201 7.48 -16.26 -3.35
N PHE A 202 7.25 -16.98 -4.45
CA PHE A 202 7.48 -18.43 -4.51
C PHE A 202 8.65 -18.85 -5.42
N GLY A 203 9.18 -17.94 -6.24
CA GLY A 203 10.20 -18.27 -7.23
C GLY A 203 9.68 -19.32 -8.22
N ASP A 204 10.52 -20.32 -8.50
CA ASP A 204 10.16 -21.48 -9.32
C ASP A 204 9.42 -22.58 -8.54
N SER A 205 9.19 -22.37 -7.23
CA SER A 205 8.52 -23.36 -6.39
C SER A 205 7.05 -23.47 -6.76
N LYS A 206 6.68 -24.58 -7.42
CA LYS A 206 5.29 -24.93 -7.69
C LYS A 206 4.72 -25.71 -6.53
N LEU A 207 4.17 -25.00 -5.54
CA LEU A 207 3.46 -25.63 -4.44
C LEU A 207 2.13 -26.19 -4.95
N SER A 208 1.86 -27.46 -4.65
CA SER A 208 0.60 -28.11 -4.94
C SER A 208 0.12 -28.87 -3.71
N TRP A 209 -1.17 -28.76 -3.41
CA TRP A 209 -1.76 -29.32 -2.21
C TRP A 209 -2.85 -30.32 -2.60
N ASP A 210 -2.47 -31.59 -2.69
CA ASP A 210 -3.35 -32.67 -3.18
C ASP A 210 -4.48 -33.05 -2.20
N SER A 211 -4.33 -32.70 -0.92
CA SER A 211 -5.34 -32.95 0.10
C SER A 211 -5.28 -31.95 1.23
N LYS A 212 -6.38 -31.84 1.97
CA LYS A 212 -6.42 -31.03 3.19
C LYS A 212 -5.50 -31.64 4.24
N LEU A 213 -4.67 -30.81 4.85
CA LEU A 213 -3.78 -31.18 5.93
C LEU A 213 -4.43 -30.90 7.28
N SER A 214 -4.04 -31.69 8.29
CA SER A 214 -4.29 -31.30 9.68
C SER A 214 -3.54 -30.01 9.99
N ARG A 215 -3.99 -29.25 10.99
CA ARG A 215 -3.33 -28.01 11.43
C ARG A 215 -1.84 -28.18 11.70
N ASN A 216 -1.45 -29.25 12.40
CA ASN A 216 -0.05 -29.50 12.73
C ASN A 216 0.72 -29.89 11.47
N GLY A 217 0.15 -30.73 10.60
CA GLY A 217 0.75 -31.07 9.31
C GLY A 217 0.99 -29.85 8.44
N LEU A 218 0.03 -28.91 8.37
CA LEU A 218 0.18 -27.66 7.62
C LEU A 218 1.30 -26.77 8.19
N LEU A 219 1.40 -26.66 9.51
CA LEU A 219 2.46 -25.88 10.16
C LEU A 219 3.84 -26.49 9.93
N ASP A 220 3.96 -27.80 10.04
CA ASP A 220 5.22 -28.52 9.86
C ASP A 220 5.69 -28.43 8.40
N GLU A 221 4.77 -28.63 7.45
CA GLU A 221 5.05 -28.49 6.02
C GLU A 221 5.43 -27.06 5.65
N ALA A 222 4.69 -26.05 6.13
CA ALA A 222 5.00 -24.65 5.87
C ALA A 222 6.39 -24.25 6.40
N ARG A 223 6.76 -24.73 7.59
CA ARG A 223 8.09 -24.51 8.18
C ARG A 223 9.19 -25.26 7.42
N GLN A 224 8.90 -26.47 6.95
CA GLN A 224 9.84 -27.25 6.13
C GLN A 224 10.10 -26.54 4.81
N LEU A 225 9.05 -26.20 4.06
CA LEU A 225 9.15 -25.48 2.79
C LEU A 225 9.84 -24.11 2.94
N SER A 226 9.56 -23.41 4.03
CA SER A 226 10.24 -22.15 4.35
C SER A 226 11.76 -22.31 4.43
N ARG A 227 12.23 -23.38 5.09
CA ARG A 227 13.66 -23.67 5.24
C ARG A 227 14.30 -24.21 3.95
N THR A 228 13.63 -25.06 3.20
CA THR A 228 14.22 -25.75 2.04
C THR A 228 14.11 -24.95 0.75
N HIS A 229 13.14 -24.04 0.62
CA HIS A 229 12.87 -23.28 -0.61
C HIS A 229 12.93 -21.76 -0.43
N CYS A 230 13.40 -21.28 0.73
CA CYS A 230 13.51 -19.85 1.03
C CYS A 230 12.16 -19.13 0.90
N LEU A 231 11.10 -19.75 1.43
CA LEU A 231 9.72 -19.25 1.35
C LEU A 231 9.29 -18.63 2.67
N ASP A 232 8.42 -17.63 2.61
CA ASP A 232 7.73 -17.15 3.80
C ASP A 232 6.67 -18.17 4.24
N ALA A 233 6.76 -18.65 5.49
CA ALA A 233 5.88 -19.71 5.98
C ALA A 233 4.41 -19.29 6.01
N SER A 234 4.11 -18.03 6.31
CA SER A 234 2.74 -17.51 6.31
C SER A 234 2.18 -17.41 4.88
N SER A 235 3.00 -17.04 3.90
CA SER A 235 2.63 -17.08 2.48
C SER A 235 2.36 -18.50 2.00
N VAL A 236 3.13 -19.49 2.46
CA VAL A 236 2.88 -20.92 2.16
C VAL A 236 1.51 -21.35 2.72
N VAL A 237 1.17 -20.95 3.95
CA VAL A 237 -0.14 -21.24 4.56
C VAL A 237 -1.29 -20.56 3.80
N LEU A 238 -1.12 -19.32 3.33
CA LEU A 238 -2.13 -18.65 2.50
C LEU A 238 -2.29 -19.33 1.14
N ASN A 239 -1.19 -19.77 0.53
CA ASN A 239 -1.23 -20.52 -0.72
C ASN A 239 -2.02 -21.84 -0.57
N TYR A 240 -1.80 -22.57 0.52
CA TYR A 240 -2.60 -23.75 0.88
C TYR A 240 -4.09 -23.42 1.02
N ALA A 241 -4.42 -22.34 1.73
CA ALA A 241 -5.82 -21.91 1.95
C ALA A 241 -6.53 -21.61 0.63
N TRP A 242 -5.83 -20.97 -0.29
CA TRP A 242 -6.34 -20.68 -1.63
C TRP A 242 -6.54 -22.01 -2.39
N GLN A 243 -5.50 -22.82 -2.58
CA GLN A 243 -5.64 -24.04 -3.39
C GLN A 243 -6.67 -25.06 -2.87
N THR A 244 -6.81 -25.20 -1.54
CA THR A 244 -7.66 -26.23 -0.92
C THR A 244 -9.02 -25.73 -0.43
N GLY A 245 -9.20 -24.41 -0.36
CA GLY A 245 -10.36 -23.76 0.27
C GLY A 245 -10.45 -23.94 1.80
N ASP A 246 -9.45 -24.52 2.47
CA ASP A 246 -9.46 -24.74 3.92
C ASP A 246 -8.99 -23.52 4.71
N TRP A 247 -9.72 -22.42 4.55
CA TRP A 247 -9.46 -21.15 5.23
C TRP A 247 -9.47 -21.26 6.75
N LYS A 248 -10.32 -22.13 7.32
CA LYS A 248 -10.41 -22.29 8.77
C LYS A 248 -9.11 -22.84 9.35
N CYS A 249 -8.56 -23.90 8.74
CA CYS A 249 -7.28 -24.47 9.16
C CYS A 249 -6.14 -23.46 8.99
N ALA A 250 -6.09 -22.81 7.82
CA ALA A 250 -5.05 -21.82 7.51
C ALA A 250 -5.07 -20.61 8.45
N MET A 251 -6.24 -20.05 8.77
CA MET A 251 -6.33 -18.92 9.70
C MET A 251 -5.87 -19.27 11.12
N ILE A 252 -6.07 -20.52 11.56
CA ILE A 252 -5.52 -20.99 12.84
C ILE A 252 -4.01 -21.13 12.75
N ALA A 253 -3.48 -21.69 11.65
CA ALA A 253 -2.05 -21.84 11.44
C ALA A 253 -1.34 -20.47 11.38
N LEU A 254 -1.91 -19.48 10.68
CA LEU A 254 -1.38 -18.11 10.64
C LEU A 254 -1.31 -17.48 12.04
N LYS A 255 -2.37 -17.60 12.84
CA LYS A 255 -2.33 -17.11 14.24
C LYS A 255 -1.27 -17.78 15.11
N ILE A 256 -0.85 -19.00 14.77
CA ILE A 256 0.24 -19.69 15.46
C ILE A 256 1.60 -19.21 14.96
N LEU A 257 1.74 -18.94 13.65
CA LEU A 257 2.97 -18.40 13.06
C LEU A 257 3.20 -16.94 13.47
N GLU A 258 2.14 -16.14 13.56
CA GLU A 258 2.18 -14.72 13.88
C GLU A 258 1.17 -14.38 15.00
N PRO A 259 1.45 -14.77 16.26
CA PRO A 259 0.51 -14.57 17.37
C PRO A 259 0.25 -13.09 17.68
N ASN A 260 1.20 -12.21 17.38
CA ASN A 260 1.13 -10.77 17.62
C ASN A 260 1.11 -9.98 16.30
N ALA A 261 0.49 -10.53 15.25
CA ALA A 261 0.50 -9.92 13.93
C ALA A 261 -0.10 -8.51 13.96
N ASN A 262 0.67 -7.54 13.48
CA ASN A 262 0.24 -6.18 13.23
C ASN A 262 1.01 -5.62 12.03
N ALA A 263 0.82 -6.27 10.88
CA ALA A 263 1.46 -5.88 9.64
C ALA A 263 1.18 -4.41 9.22
N PRO A 264 -0.02 -3.84 9.43
CA PRO A 264 -0.25 -2.40 9.25
C PRO A 264 0.75 -1.53 10.01
N ALA A 265 0.90 -1.74 11.32
CA ALA A 265 1.84 -0.98 12.13
C ALA A 265 3.29 -1.26 11.73
N GLN A 266 3.63 -2.49 11.34
CA GLN A 266 4.96 -2.85 10.85
C GLN A 266 5.35 -2.02 9.61
N ILE A 267 4.45 -1.87 8.64
CA ILE A 267 4.71 -1.06 7.43
C ILE A 267 4.96 0.40 7.80
N ASN A 268 4.07 0.99 8.61
CA ASN A 268 4.20 2.39 8.99
C ASN A 268 5.46 2.65 9.82
N THR A 269 5.75 1.76 10.78
CA THR A 269 6.98 1.81 11.59
C THR A 269 8.22 1.69 10.71
N TYR A 270 8.21 0.83 9.70
CA TYR A 270 9.33 0.69 8.76
C TYR A 270 9.54 2.00 8.00
N CYS A 271 8.48 2.58 7.43
CA CYS A 271 8.55 3.84 6.70
C CYS A 271 9.13 4.96 7.57
N GLN A 272 8.62 5.10 8.80
CA GLN A 272 9.04 6.11 9.77
C GLN A 272 10.51 6.01 10.18
N ARG A 273 10.99 4.81 10.48
CA ARG A 273 12.36 4.58 10.95
C ARG A 273 13.41 4.98 9.93
N ASN A 274 13.04 5.04 8.65
CA ASN A 274 13.95 5.37 7.57
C ASN A 274 13.82 6.85 7.11
N TRP A 275 12.90 7.62 7.67
CA TRP A 275 12.78 9.05 7.36
C TRP A 275 13.98 9.83 7.89
N VAL A 276 14.54 10.71 7.06
CA VAL A 276 15.66 11.57 7.48
C VAL A 276 15.15 12.78 8.26
N SER A 277 14.20 13.51 7.69
CA SER A 277 13.53 14.62 8.36
C SER A 277 12.15 14.85 7.76
N ILE A 278 11.16 15.04 8.63
CA ILE A 278 9.82 15.47 8.27
C ILE A 278 9.55 16.75 9.06
N ASP A 279 8.94 17.75 8.43
CA ASP A 279 8.57 18.98 9.12
C ASP A 279 7.47 18.69 10.16
N ASP A 280 7.43 19.48 11.24
CA ASP A 280 6.49 19.30 12.36
C ASP A 280 5.04 19.28 11.89
N GLU A 281 4.78 20.07 10.85
CA GLU A 281 3.51 20.24 10.22
C GLU A 281 3.06 18.92 9.56
N SER A 282 3.86 18.34 8.68
CA SER A 282 3.63 17.04 8.05
C SER A 282 3.53 15.90 9.07
N ARG A 283 4.36 15.93 10.12
CA ARG A 283 4.28 15.00 11.25
C ARG A 283 2.91 15.04 11.92
N GLU A 284 2.44 16.23 12.32
CA GLU A 284 1.13 16.40 12.97
C GLU A 284 -0.01 15.83 12.10
N TYR A 285 0.08 15.99 10.77
CA TYR A 285 -0.93 15.41 9.87
C TYR A 285 -0.94 13.89 9.91
N LEU A 286 0.24 13.25 9.81
CA LEU A 286 0.33 11.79 9.82
C LEU A 286 -0.07 11.18 11.17
N GLU A 287 0.19 11.87 12.29
CA GLU A 287 -0.31 11.52 13.63
C GLU A 287 -1.85 11.57 13.67
N ARG A 288 -2.45 12.66 13.19
CA ARG A 288 -3.92 12.84 13.20
C ARG A 288 -4.68 11.80 12.38
N ILE A 289 -4.05 11.19 11.37
CA ILE A 289 -4.65 10.12 10.57
C ILE A 289 -4.16 8.72 10.99
N ASN A 290 -3.45 8.61 12.11
CA ASN A 290 -2.92 7.38 12.70
C ASN A 290 -1.95 6.61 11.78
N ILE A 291 -1.19 7.31 10.94
CA ILE A 291 -0.08 6.71 10.21
C ILE A 291 1.15 6.67 11.12
N LEU A 292 1.40 7.76 11.85
CA LEU A 292 2.38 7.78 12.92
C LEU A 292 1.80 7.07 14.16
N ALA A 293 2.55 6.11 14.69
CA ALA A 293 2.28 5.52 15.98
C ALA A 293 3.12 6.26 17.02
N ASP A 294 2.52 6.57 18.17
CA ASP A 294 3.23 7.03 19.36
C ASP A 294 4.25 5.99 19.87
#